data_AF-A0AB36GNE1-F1
#
_entry.id   AF-A0AB36GNE1-F1
#
_cell.length_a   1.000
_cell.length_b   1.000
_cell.length_c   1.000
_cell.angle_alpha   90.00
_cell.angle_beta   90.00
_cell.angle_gamma   90.00
#
_symmetry.space_group_name_H-M   'P 1'
#
loop_
_entity.id
_entity.type
_entity.pdbx_description
1 polymer ?
#
loop_
_entity_poly.entity_id
_entity_poly.type
_entity_poly.pdbx_seq_one_letter_code
_entity_poly.pdbx_strand_id
1 'polypeptide(L)' 'MTVRKNKRSLTSPEEVAQRIPGDDFPVDAPFEEWFEEVRYYASKLAGNTEHGFVCRTANAAGVGLGDFFKKRFKML' A
#
# COMPACT_ATOMS: atom_id res chain seq x y z
N MET A 1 -10.73 -27.16 25.74
CA MET A 1 -10.91 -25.96 24.88
C MET A 1 -9.55 -25.52 24.39
N THR A 2 -9.19 -25.82 23.15
CA THR A 2 -7.89 -25.42 22.59
C THR A 2 -8.12 -24.25 21.65
N VAL A 3 -7.89 -23.04 22.13
CA VAL A 3 -7.98 -21.83 21.33
C VAL A 3 -6.78 -21.81 20.36
N ARG A 4 -6.94 -22.41 19.18
CA ARG A 4 -5.97 -22.24 18.09
C ARG A 4 -6.23 -20.91 17.38
N LYS A 5 -5.89 -19.80 18.03
CA LYS A 5 -5.82 -18.48 17.36
C LYS A 5 -4.41 -18.28 16.81
N ASN A 6 -4.07 -19.00 15.75
CA ASN A 6 -2.88 -18.71 14.97
C ASN A 6 -3.31 -18.29 13.55
N LYS A 7 -4.11 -17.23 13.48
CA LYS A 7 -4.34 -16.52 12.22
C LYS A 7 -3.12 -15.63 11.99
N ARG A 8 -2.07 -16.21 11.40
CA ARG A 8 -1.02 -15.43 10.73
C ARG A 8 -1.69 -14.71 9.56
N SER A 9 -2.28 -13.55 9.81
CA SER A 9 -2.57 -12.57 8.77
C SER A 9 -2.14 -11.21 9.30
N LEU A 10 -0.84 -11.05 9.51
CA LEU A 10 -0.30 -9.72 9.75
C LEU A 10 0.99 -9.62 8.94
N THR A 11 0.84 -9.82 7.63
CA THR A 11 1.81 -9.31 6.65
C THR A 11 1.89 -7.82 6.92
N SER A 12 2.99 -7.33 7.48
CA SER A 12 3.06 -5.94 7.94
C SER A 12 2.93 -4.97 6.76
N PRO A 13 2.59 -3.69 6.97
CA PRO A 13 2.58 -2.71 5.88
C PRO A 13 3.89 -2.70 5.08
N GLU A 14 5.02 -2.90 5.75
CA GLU A 14 6.37 -2.96 5.16
C GLU A 14 6.58 -4.23 4.32
N GLU A 15 6.03 -5.37 4.73
CA GLU A 15 6.11 -6.62 3.96
C GLU A 15 5.23 -6.57 2.71
N VAL A 16 4.04 -5.96 2.81
CA VAL A 16 3.17 -5.72 1.64
C VAL A 16 3.83 -4.74 0.68
N ALA A 17 4.46 -3.69 1.20
CA ALA A 17 5.14 -2.67 0.41
C ALA A 17 6.24 -3.22 -0.51
N GLN A 18 6.97 -4.26 -0.09
CA GLN A 18 7.99 -4.93 -0.91
C GLN A 18 7.43 -5.57 -2.19
N ARG A 19 6.10 -5.76 -2.26
CA ARG A 19 5.40 -6.36 -3.41
C ARG A 19 4.70 -5.31 -4.28
N ILE A 20 4.74 -4.05 -3.89
CA ILE A 20 4.18 -2.95 -4.67
C ILE A 20 5.29 -2.43 -5.60
N PRO A 21 5.10 -2.49 -6.93
CA PRO A 21 6.08 -1.94 -7.86
C PRO A 21 6.02 -0.40 -7.80
N GLY A 22 6.89 0.20 -6.99
CA GLY A 22 6.88 1.64 -6.74
C GLY A 22 7.16 2.52 -7.97
N ASP A 23 7.82 1.95 -8.99
CA ASP A 23 8.15 2.63 -10.24
C ASP A 23 7.03 2.58 -11.28
N ASP A 24 6.12 1.60 -11.19
CA ASP A 24 5.04 1.39 -12.17
C ASP A 24 3.78 2.22 -11.87
N PHE A 25 3.75 2.99 -10.77
CA PHE A 25 2.62 3.85 -10.46
C PHE A 25 2.50 4.98 -11.50
N PRO A 26 1.39 5.07 -12.24
CA PRO A 26 1.23 6.09 -13.27
C PRO A 26 1.13 7.47 -12.63
N VAL A 27 2.02 8.39 -13.00
CA VAL A 27 2.04 9.78 -12.50
C VAL A 27 0.83 10.59 -12.98
N ASP A 28 0.20 10.10 -14.04
CA ASP A 28 -1.00 10.60 -14.68
C ASP A 28 -2.30 10.09 -14.04
N ALA A 29 -2.26 9.00 -13.26
CA ALA A 29 -3.42 8.43 -12.60
C ALA A 29 -4.04 9.40 -11.57
N PRO A 30 -5.39 9.41 -11.42
CA PRO A 30 -6.07 10.05 -10.31
C PRO A 30 -5.66 9.49 -8.94
N PHE A 31 -5.83 10.30 -7.88
CA PHE A 31 -5.52 9.89 -6.50
C PHE A 31 -6.33 8.65 -6.07
N GLU A 32 -7.58 8.55 -6.50
CA GLU A 32 -8.46 7.41 -6.21
C GLU A 32 -7.91 6.11 -6.80
N GLU A 33 -7.38 6.14 -8.02
CA GLU A 33 -6.76 4.97 -8.64
C GLU A 33 -5.48 4.56 -7.91
N TRP A 34 -4.67 5.53 -7.48
CA TRP A 34 -3.50 5.28 -6.63
C TRP A 34 -3.90 4.56 -5.33
N PHE A 35 -4.95 5.02 -4.65
CA PHE A 35 -5.39 4.44 -3.38
C PHE A 35 -5.94 3.02 -3.58
N GLU A 36 -6.74 2.80 -4.62
CA GLU A 36 -7.32 1.50 -4.92
C GLU A 36 -6.26 0.45 -5.31
N GLU A 37 -5.19 0.85 -5.99
CA GLU A 37 -4.07 -0.05 -6.31
C GLU A 37 -3.37 -0.52 -5.03
N VAL A 38 -2.98 0.39 -4.12
CA VAL A 38 -2.36 0.00 -2.85
C VAL A 38 -3.33 -0.84 -2.00
N ARG A 39 -4.61 -0.47 -1.98
CA ARG A 39 -5.67 -1.22 -1.29
C ARG A 39 -5.82 -2.62 -1.86
N TYR A 40 -5.66 -2.81 -3.17
CA TYR A 40 -5.66 -4.11 -3.81
C TYR A 40 -4.52 -4.99 -3.29
N TYR A 41 -3.28 -4.48 -3.23
CA TYR A 41 -2.15 -5.22 -2.64
C TYR A 41 -2.37 -5.53 -1.16
N ALA A 42 -2.85 -4.58 -0.37
CA ALA A 42 -3.14 -4.79 1.05
C ALA A 42 -4.23 -5.85 1.27
N SER A 43 -5.29 -5.83 0.46
CA SER A 43 -6.35 -6.85 0.46
C SER A 43 -5.81 -8.23 0.05
N LYS A 44 -5.02 -8.30 -1.02
CA LYS A 44 -4.50 -9.56 -1.56
C LYS A 44 -3.45 -10.21 -0.67
N LEU A 45 -2.57 -9.42 -0.07
CA LEU A 45 -1.38 -9.91 0.65
C LEU A 45 -1.56 -9.98 2.17
N ALA A 46 -2.36 -9.07 2.73
CA ALA A 46 -2.61 -9.02 4.18
C ALA A 46 -4.07 -9.29 4.56
N GLY A 47 -4.99 -9.33 3.60
CA GLY A 47 -6.43 -9.40 3.89
C GLY A 47 -6.93 -8.17 4.66
N ASN A 48 -6.20 -7.05 4.59
CA ASN A 48 -6.48 -5.85 5.35
C ASN A 48 -6.72 -4.67 4.41
N THR A 49 -7.90 -4.05 4.54
CA THR A 49 -8.32 -2.88 3.76
C THR A 49 -8.56 -1.66 4.64
N GLU A 50 -8.15 -1.72 5.90
CA GLU A 50 -8.22 -0.58 6.82
C GLU A 50 -7.40 0.58 6.26
N HIS A 51 -8.01 1.77 6.23
CA HIS A 51 -7.40 2.96 5.64
C HIS A 51 -5.99 3.25 6.20
N GLY A 52 -5.80 3.14 7.52
CA GLY A 52 -4.50 3.33 8.14
C GLY A 52 -3.45 2.29 7.73
N PHE A 53 -3.85 1.06 7.45
CA PHE A 53 -2.96 0.01 6.93
C PHE A 53 -2.52 0.31 5.49
N VAL A 54 -3.47 0.69 4.63
CA VAL A 54 -3.20 1.06 3.23
C VAL A 54 -2.25 2.25 3.15
N CYS A 55 -2.49 3.32 3.91
CA CYS A 55 -1.63 4.51 3.91
C CYS A 55 -0.20 4.20 4.40
N ARG A 56 -0.04 3.39 5.46
CA ARG A 56 1.29 2.95 5.92
C ARG A 56 2.01 2.10 4.88
N THR A 57 1.28 1.22 4.20
CA THR A 57 1.82 0.37 3.13
C THR A 57 2.33 1.23 1.97
N ALA A 58 1.54 2.21 1.51
CA ALA A 58 1.95 3.12 0.44
C ALA A 58 3.20 3.92 0.79
N ASN A 59 3.27 4.45 2.02
CA ASN A 59 4.43 5.18 2.50
C ASN A 59 5.69 4.28 2.56
N ALA A 60 5.55 3.05 3.05
CA ALA A 60 6.65 2.09 3.09
C ALA A 60 7.11 1.65 1.69
N ALA A 61 6.22 1.68 0.70
CA ALA A 61 6.52 1.36 -0.69
C ALA A 61 7.16 2.54 -1.48
N GLY A 62 7.37 3.69 -0.84
CA GLY A 62 7.91 4.89 -1.52
C GLY A 62 6.94 5.50 -2.54
N VAL A 63 5.66 5.13 -2.46
CA VAL A 63 4.57 5.68 -3.25
C VAL A 63 3.58 6.44 -2.37
N GLY A 64 4.04 6.95 -1.23
CA GLY A 64 3.21 7.78 -0.37
C GLY A 64 2.69 9.03 -1.09
N LEU A 65 1.68 9.69 -0.52
CA LEU A 65 1.07 10.88 -1.11
C LEU A 65 2.09 11.95 -1.51
N GLY A 66 3.13 12.14 -0.69
CA GLY A 66 4.23 13.07 -0.98
C GLY A 66 5.03 12.68 -2.23
N ASP A 67 5.35 11.40 -2.41
CA ASP A 67 6.12 10.91 -3.56
C ASP A 67 5.28 10.88 -4.83
N PHE A 68 3.99 10.56 -4.73
CA PHE A 68 3.03 10.74 -5.83
C PHE A 68 3.01 12.19 -6.32
N PHE A 69 2.90 13.17 -5.42
CA PHE A 69 2.90 14.58 -5.81
C PHE A 69 4.24 15.06 -6.37
N LYS A 70 5.37 14.62 -5.80
CA LYS A 70 6.71 14.91 -6.37
C LYS A 70 6.81 14.41 -7.81
N LYS A 71 6.42 13.15 -8.05
CA LYS A 71 6.44 12.54 -9.39
C LYS A 71 5.50 13.27 -10.36
N ARG A 72 4.27 13.59 -9.93
CA ARG A 72 3.26 14.24 -10.77
C ARG A 72 3.61 15.69 -11.14
N PHE A 73 4.11 16.46 -10.18
CA PHE A 73 4.35 17.90 -10.38
C PHE A 73 5.79 18.23 -10.77
N LYS A 74 6.66 17.23 -10.95
CA LYS A 74 8.10 17.43 -11.23
C LYS A 74 8.76 18.44 -10.28
N MET A 75 8.33 18.46 -9.02
CA MET A 75 8.99 19.27 -8.00
C MET A 75 10.27 18.52 -7.60
N LEU A 76 11.42 19.13 -7.94
CA LEU A 76 12.77 18.71 -7.56
C LEU A 76 12.94 18.69 -6.05
#